data_AF-A0A655FRC7-F1
#
_entry.id   AF-A0A655FRC7-F1
#
_cell.length_a   1.000
_cell.length_b   1.000
_cell.length_c   1.000
_cell.angle_alpha   90.00
_cell.angle_beta   90.00
_cell.angle_gamma   90.00
#
_symmetry.space_group_name_H-M   'P 1'
#
loop_
_entity.id
_entity.type
_entity.pdbx_description
1 polymer ?
#
loop_
_entity_poly.entity_id
_entity_poly.type
_entity_poly.pdbx_seq_one_letter_code
_entity_poly.pdbx_strand_id
1 'polypeptide(L)'
;MSAVACGPKSPDFQSILSTSPTTSAVSTTTEVPVPLWKYLESVGVTGEPVAPSSLTDLTVSIPTPPGWAPMKNPNITPNTEMIAKGESYPTAMLMVFKLHRDFDIAEALKHGTADARLSTNFTELDSSTADFNGFPSSMIQGSYDLHGRRLHTWNRIVFPTGAPPAKQRYLVQLTITSLANEAVKHASDIEAIIAGFVVAAK
;
A
#
# COMPACT_ATOMS: atom_id res chain seq x y z
N MET A 1 -18.40 -66.48 -4.01
CA MET A 1 -17.44 -65.72 -4.84
C MET A 1 -18.07 -64.40 -5.20
N SER A 2 -17.50 -63.28 -4.75
CA SER A 2 -17.40 -61.99 -5.45
C SER A 2 -16.80 -60.95 -4.50
N ALA A 3 -15.89 -60.16 -5.04
CA ALA A 3 -14.88 -59.37 -4.35
C ALA A 3 -15.28 -57.89 -4.15
N VAL A 4 -14.68 -57.29 -3.12
CA VAL A 4 -14.17 -55.91 -2.92
C VAL A 4 -14.77 -54.75 -3.73
N ALA A 5 -15.22 -53.70 -3.02
CA ALA A 5 -14.75 -52.31 -3.23
C ALA A 5 -15.21 -51.38 -2.09
N CYS A 6 -14.28 -50.97 -1.22
CA CYS A 6 -14.40 -49.76 -0.40
C CYS A 6 -14.22 -48.53 -1.30
N GLY A 7 -15.28 -47.74 -1.50
CA GLY A 7 -15.17 -46.37 -2.02
C GLY A 7 -15.00 -45.36 -0.88
N PRO A 8 -14.25 -44.27 -1.06
CA PRO A 8 -14.10 -43.25 -0.02
C PRO A 8 -15.43 -42.54 0.22
N LYS A 9 -15.85 -42.52 1.49
CA LYS A 9 -17.03 -41.81 1.98
C LYS A 9 -16.77 -40.31 1.84
N SER A 10 -17.62 -39.59 1.12
CA SER A 10 -17.56 -38.12 1.04
C SER A 10 -17.55 -37.53 2.46
N PRO A 11 -16.68 -36.56 2.77
CA PRO A 11 -16.68 -35.93 4.08
C PRO A 11 -18.01 -35.21 4.30
N ASP A 12 -18.69 -35.58 5.38
CA ASP A 12 -19.88 -34.90 5.86
C ASP A 12 -19.44 -33.63 6.61
N PHE A 13 -19.48 -32.50 5.91
CA PHE A 13 -19.08 -31.20 6.44
C PHE A 13 -20.08 -30.61 7.44
N GLN A 14 -21.20 -31.29 7.75
CA GLN A 14 -22.18 -30.78 8.73
C GLN A 14 -21.76 -31.00 10.19
N SER A 15 -20.70 -31.77 10.45
CA SER A 15 -20.20 -32.01 11.81
C SER A 15 -19.15 -30.99 12.31
N ILE A 16 -18.79 -29.97 11.52
CA ILE A 16 -17.80 -28.94 11.90
C ILE A 16 -18.48 -27.72 12.59
N LEU A 17 -19.81 -27.66 12.62
CA LEU A 17 -20.56 -26.50 13.14
C LEU A 17 -21.03 -26.64 14.59
N SER A 18 -20.33 -27.38 15.44
CA SER A 18 -20.64 -27.46 16.87
C SER A 18 -19.39 -27.33 17.74
N THR A 19 -18.79 -26.15 17.70
CA THR A 19 -18.00 -25.61 18.80
C THR A 19 -18.58 -24.26 19.18
N SER A 20 -19.25 -24.20 20.32
CA SER A 20 -19.64 -22.96 20.95
C SER A 20 -18.40 -22.09 21.15
N PRO A 21 -18.35 -20.85 20.66
CA PRO A 21 -17.25 -19.97 21.00
C PRO A 21 -17.47 -19.50 22.44
N THR A 22 -16.60 -19.93 23.35
CA THR A 22 -16.29 -19.14 24.54
C THR A 22 -15.51 -17.92 24.06
N THR A 23 -16.21 -16.89 23.61
CA THR A 23 -15.57 -15.63 23.26
C THR A 23 -15.26 -14.89 24.56
N SER A 24 -14.01 -14.97 24.99
CA SER A 24 -13.43 -13.98 25.89
C SER A 24 -13.81 -12.59 25.37
N ALA A 25 -14.42 -11.76 26.21
CA ALA A 25 -14.65 -10.36 25.88
C ALA A 25 -13.29 -9.72 25.56
N VAL A 26 -13.00 -9.54 24.27
CA VAL A 26 -11.94 -8.64 23.84
C VAL A 26 -12.47 -7.26 24.20
N SER A 27 -11.82 -6.60 25.15
CA SER A 27 -11.93 -5.16 25.33
C SER A 27 -11.48 -4.52 24.01
N THR A 28 -12.41 -4.25 23.09
CA THR A 28 -12.17 -3.34 21.98
C THR A 28 -12.06 -1.95 22.55
N THR A 29 -10.88 -1.63 23.10
CA THR A 29 -10.39 -0.28 22.97
C THR A 29 -10.13 -0.15 21.47
N THR A 30 -11.12 0.36 20.73
CA THR A 30 -10.92 0.78 19.34
C THR A 30 -10.01 2.00 19.40
N GLU A 31 -8.73 1.78 19.66
CA GLU A 31 -7.73 2.82 19.55
C GLU A 31 -7.76 3.27 18.09
N VAL A 32 -8.08 4.55 17.89
CA VAL A 32 -8.11 5.15 16.57
C VAL A 32 -6.73 4.95 15.95
N PRO A 33 -6.61 4.31 14.76
CA PRO A 33 -5.31 4.08 14.13
C PRO A 33 -4.52 5.38 14.04
N VAL A 34 -3.27 5.38 14.50
CA VAL A 34 -2.39 6.55 14.40
C VAL A 34 -1.77 6.58 13.00
N PRO A 35 -2.00 7.63 12.19
CA PRO A 35 -1.35 7.85 10.89
C PRO A 35 0.17 7.73 10.94
N LEU A 36 0.80 7.26 9.86
CA LEU A 36 2.26 7.11 9.82
C LEU A 36 2.96 8.45 10.06
N TRP A 37 2.49 9.52 9.41
CA TRP A 37 3.10 10.84 9.55
C TRP A 37 3.04 11.36 10.99
N LYS A 38 1.92 11.11 11.70
CA LYS A 38 1.78 11.49 13.13
C LYS A 38 2.75 10.71 14.01
N TYR A 39 2.91 9.42 13.74
CA TYR A 39 3.88 8.61 14.45
C TYR A 39 5.31 9.14 14.23
N LEU A 40 5.71 9.35 12.97
CA LEU A 40 7.04 9.88 12.63
C LEU A 40 7.31 11.24 13.32
N GLU A 41 6.33 12.15 13.30
CA GLU A 41 6.42 13.43 13.99
C GLU A 41 6.56 13.25 15.52
N SER A 42 5.82 12.32 16.12
CA SER A 42 5.87 12.06 17.57
C SER A 42 7.23 11.56 18.06
N VAL A 43 7.96 10.82 17.21
CA VAL A 43 9.34 10.39 17.48
C VAL A 43 10.37 11.40 16.98
N GLY A 44 9.91 12.55 16.47
CA GLY A 44 10.68 13.69 15.99
C GLY A 44 11.49 13.39 14.74
N VAL A 45 10.99 12.52 13.86
CA VAL A 45 11.45 12.36 12.49
C VAL A 45 10.78 13.42 11.62
N THR A 46 11.55 14.10 10.80
CA THR A 46 11.04 15.04 9.80
C THR A 46 11.33 14.55 8.39
N GLY A 47 10.52 14.99 7.42
CA GLY A 47 10.65 14.60 6.01
C GLY A 47 10.70 15.81 5.10
N GLU A 48 11.65 15.82 4.16
CA GLU A 48 11.72 16.79 3.07
C GLU A 48 11.26 16.12 1.76
N PRO A 49 10.21 16.62 1.07
CA PRO A 49 9.78 16.05 -0.21
C PRO A 49 10.84 16.27 -1.29
N VAL A 50 11.27 15.20 -1.95
CA VAL A 50 12.29 15.22 -3.00
C VAL A 50 11.78 14.52 -4.25
N ALA A 51 12.21 14.96 -5.44
CA ALA A 51 11.74 14.37 -6.68
C ALA A 51 12.41 13.00 -6.88
N PRO A 52 11.67 11.94 -7.27
CA PRO A 52 12.27 10.62 -7.54
C PRO A 52 13.48 10.69 -8.49
N SER A 53 13.40 11.55 -9.51
CA SER A 53 14.45 11.77 -10.50
C SER A 53 15.68 12.54 -9.99
N SER A 54 15.58 13.21 -8.85
CA SER A 54 16.69 13.96 -8.23
C SER A 54 17.57 13.11 -7.30
N LEU A 55 17.14 11.89 -6.97
CA LEU A 55 17.86 10.99 -6.07
C LEU A 55 19.17 10.53 -6.71
N THR A 56 20.29 10.67 -6.00
CA THR A 56 21.62 10.27 -6.49
C THR A 56 22.07 8.91 -5.96
N ASP A 57 21.47 8.44 -4.87
CA ASP A 57 21.80 7.23 -4.12
C ASP A 57 20.71 6.14 -4.19
N LEU A 58 19.57 6.45 -4.80
CA LEU A 58 18.46 5.54 -5.07
C LEU A 58 17.94 5.71 -6.50
N THR A 59 17.37 4.63 -7.04
CA THR A 59 16.49 4.61 -8.20
C THR A 59 15.07 4.37 -7.70
N VAL A 60 14.18 5.33 -7.95
CA VAL A 60 12.75 5.23 -7.63
C VAL A 60 11.94 5.62 -8.86
N SER A 61 11.10 4.71 -9.36
CA SER A 61 10.33 4.96 -10.60
C SER A 61 9.11 4.08 -10.74
N ILE A 62 8.15 4.53 -11.54
CA ILE A 62 7.03 3.73 -12.05
C ILE A 62 6.99 3.79 -13.58
N PRO A 63 6.51 2.76 -14.28
CA PRO A 63 6.30 2.84 -15.72
C PRO A 63 5.08 3.72 -16.02
N THR A 64 5.01 4.25 -17.24
CA THR A 64 3.81 4.93 -17.76
C THR A 64 3.15 4.03 -18.80
N PRO A 65 2.02 3.36 -18.49
CA PRO A 65 1.33 2.50 -19.46
C PRO A 65 0.72 3.30 -20.62
N PRO A 66 0.35 2.64 -21.74
CA PRO A 66 -0.30 3.32 -22.86
C PRO A 66 -1.58 4.07 -22.46
N GLY A 67 -1.69 5.33 -22.91
CA GLY A 67 -2.82 6.20 -22.59
C GLY A 67 -2.73 6.89 -21.22
N TRP A 68 -1.70 6.59 -20.42
CA TRP A 68 -1.36 7.36 -19.23
C TRP A 68 -0.44 8.52 -19.58
N ALA A 69 -0.56 9.61 -18.84
CA ALA A 69 0.29 10.78 -18.99
C ALA A 69 0.57 11.45 -17.62
N PRO A 70 1.71 12.14 -17.48
CA PRO A 70 1.96 12.98 -16.31
C PRO A 70 0.88 14.04 -16.12
N MET A 71 0.36 14.17 -14.90
CA MET A 71 -0.55 15.24 -14.54
C MET A 71 0.23 16.51 -14.19
N LYS A 72 -0.12 17.62 -14.85
CA LYS A 72 0.37 18.96 -14.50
C LYS A 72 -0.77 19.73 -13.85
N ASN A 73 -0.85 19.69 -12.52
CA ASN A 73 -1.85 20.42 -11.75
C ASN A 73 -1.14 21.20 -10.63
N PRO A 74 -1.35 22.51 -10.49
CA PRO A 74 -0.71 23.32 -9.44
C PRO A 74 -1.06 22.88 -8.02
N ASN A 75 -2.14 22.11 -7.84
CA ASN A 75 -2.53 21.55 -6.54
C ASN A 75 -1.80 20.24 -6.19
N ILE A 76 -1.00 19.67 -7.09
CA ILE A 76 -0.15 18.52 -6.79
C ILE A 76 1.03 19.02 -5.96
N THR A 77 1.29 18.34 -4.85
CA THR A 77 2.44 18.64 -3.98
C THR A 77 3.72 18.70 -4.80
N PRO A 78 4.56 19.74 -4.66
CA PRO A 78 5.85 19.81 -5.34
C PRO A 78 6.66 18.52 -5.16
N ASN A 79 7.48 18.19 -6.16
CA ASN A 79 8.34 17.00 -6.16
C ASN A 79 7.59 15.65 -6.18
N THR A 80 6.26 15.66 -6.37
CA THR A 80 5.46 14.44 -6.57
C THR A 80 5.40 14.08 -8.05
N GLU A 81 5.60 12.81 -8.36
CA GLU A 81 5.33 12.28 -9.70
C GLU A 81 3.91 11.71 -9.72
N MET A 82 3.06 12.23 -10.60
CA MET A 82 1.68 11.77 -10.73
C MET A 82 1.36 11.52 -12.20
N ILE A 83 0.86 10.33 -12.50
CA ILE A 83 0.34 9.96 -13.82
C ILE A 83 -1.15 9.63 -13.72
N ALA A 84 -1.89 9.87 -14.79
CA ALA A 84 -3.29 9.49 -14.90
C ALA A 84 -3.65 9.01 -16.30
N LYS A 85 -4.71 8.21 -16.39
CA LYS A 85 -5.33 7.83 -17.67
C LYS A 85 -6.56 8.69 -17.91
N GLY A 86 -6.40 9.74 -18.72
CA GLY A 86 -7.41 10.78 -18.91
C GLY A 86 -7.26 11.93 -17.91
N GLU A 87 -8.36 12.61 -17.60
CA GLU A 87 -8.33 13.87 -16.80
C GLU A 87 -8.47 13.66 -15.28
N SER A 88 -8.86 12.47 -14.83
CA SER A 88 -9.07 12.17 -13.41
C SER A 88 -8.59 10.76 -13.04
N TYR A 89 -9.50 9.82 -12.78
CA TYR A 89 -9.17 8.44 -12.45
C TYR A 89 -9.08 7.56 -13.70
N PRO A 90 -8.22 6.53 -13.69
CA PRO A 90 -7.30 6.16 -12.61
C PRO A 90 -6.07 7.07 -12.53
N THR A 91 -5.49 7.18 -11.33
CA THR A 91 -4.26 7.93 -11.02
C THR A 91 -3.24 7.03 -10.33
N ALA A 92 -1.96 7.33 -10.51
CA ALA A 92 -0.86 6.79 -9.73
C ALA A 92 0.02 7.95 -9.25
N MET A 93 0.23 8.04 -7.95
CA MET A 93 0.96 9.10 -7.29
C MET A 93 2.15 8.52 -6.53
N LEU A 94 3.34 8.96 -6.89
CA LEU A 94 4.62 8.54 -6.33
C LEU A 94 5.27 9.71 -5.60
N MET A 95 5.45 9.56 -4.30
CA MET A 95 6.09 10.54 -3.42
C MET A 95 7.35 9.96 -2.80
N VAL A 96 8.36 10.81 -2.63
CA VAL A 96 9.59 10.47 -1.90
C VAL A 96 9.89 11.56 -0.89
N PHE A 97 10.17 11.16 0.35
CA PHE A 97 10.62 12.04 1.41
C PHE A 97 12.00 11.61 1.87
N LYS A 98 12.94 12.55 1.93
CA LYS A 98 14.20 12.38 2.63
C LYS A 98 13.94 12.53 4.12
N LEU A 99 14.23 11.49 4.90
CA LEU A 99 13.95 11.47 6.33
C LEU A 99 15.16 11.94 7.14
N HIS A 100 14.92 12.77 8.14
CA HIS A 100 15.94 13.22 9.07
C HIS A 100 15.72 12.61 10.44
N ARG A 101 16.83 12.22 11.08
CA ARG A 101 16.92 11.46 12.34
C ARG A 101 16.71 9.95 12.17
N ASP A 102 17.43 9.18 12.98
CA ASP A 102 17.22 7.74 13.08
C ASP A 102 15.93 7.43 13.84
N PHE A 103 15.28 6.34 13.46
CA PHE A 103 14.06 5.81 14.07
C PHE A 103 13.95 4.30 13.85
N ASP A 104 13.03 3.67 14.57
CA ASP A 104 12.68 2.26 14.36
C ASP A 104 11.70 2.13 13.17
N ILE A 105 12.19 1.52 12.08
CA ILE A 105 11.40 1.28 10.87
C ILE A 105 10.32 0.22 11.12
N ALA A 106 10.60 -0.80 11.93
CA ALA A 106 9.63 -1.85 12.22
C ALA A 106 8.46 -1.27 13.02
N GLU A 107 8.73 -0.36 13.96
CA GLU A 107 7.69 0.36 14.69
C GLU A 107 6.91 1.30 13.76
N ALA A 108 7.60 2.05 12.88
CA ALA A 108 6.94 2.90 11.90
C ALA A 108 5.98 2.12 10.98
N LEU A 109 6.37 0.92 10.55
CA LEU A 109 5.56 0.08 9.66
C LEU A 109 4.24 -0.38 10.29
N LYS A 110 4.11 -0.43 11.63
CA LYS A 110 2.82 -0.68 12.30
C LYS A 110 1.77 0.39 11.98
N HIS A 111 2.22 1.58 11.58
CA HIS A 111 1.38 2.71 11.18
C HIS A 111 1.23 2.82 9.65
N GLY A 112 1.93 1.98 8.87
CA GLY A 112 2.04 2.11 7.40
C GLY A 112 0.73 1.92 6.61
N THR A 113 -0.31 1.35 7.22
CA THR A 113 -1.65 1.22 6.61
C THR A 113 -2.72 2.05 7.31
N ALA A 114 -2.36 2.74 8.40
CA ALA A 114 -3.32 3.44 9.25
C ALA A 114 -4.08 4.53 8.48
N ASP A 115 -3.39 5.30 7.64
CA ASP A 115 -3.99 6.35 6.81
C ASP A 115 -5.12 5.81 5.90
N ALA A 116 -4.92 4.64 5.28
CA ALA A 116 -5.94 4.02 4.45
C ALA A 116 -7.14 3.57 5.29
N ARG A 117 -6.90 2.95 6.45
CA ARG A 117 -7.95 2.44 7.35
C ARG A 117 -8.80 3.53 8.00
N LEU A 118 -8.30 4.76 8.08
CA LEU A 118 -9.04 5.94 8.53
C LEU A 118 -9.98 6.52 7.45
N SER A 119 -9.91 6.03 6.21
CA SER A 119 -10.79 6.49 5.13
C SER A 119 -12.25 6.09 5.38
N THR A 120 -13.19 6.94 4.96
CA THR A 120 -14.63 6.73 5.16
C THR A 120 -15.09 5.40 4.54
N ASN A 121 -15.74 4.56 5.33
CA ASN A 121 -16.24 3.24 4.92
C ASN A 121 -15.16 2.36 4.27
N PHE A 122 -13.92 2.44 4.76
CA PHE A 122 -12.84 1.62 4.21
C PHE A 122 -13.16 0.13 4.31
N THR A 123 -12.95 -0.60 3.22
CA THR A 123 -13.04 -2.07 3.16
C THR A 123 -11.71 -2.60 2.64
N GLU A 124 -10.97 -3.28 3.51
CA GLU A 124 -9.72 -3.94 3.16
C GLU A 124 -9.98 -5.13 2.24
N LEU A 125 -9.15 -5.27 1.20
CA LEU A 125 -9.18 -6.39 0.26
C LEU A 125 -7.90 -7.23 0.38
N ASP A 126 -6.76 -6.59 0.59
CA ASP A 126 -5.48 -7.26 0.82
C ASP A 126 -4.54 -6.35 1.62
N SER A 127 -3.56 -6.95 2.30
CA SER A 127 -2.47 -6.23 2.95
C SER A 127 -1.22 -7.08 3.06
N SER A 128 -0.05 -6.43 3.06
CA SER A 128 1.23 -7.12 3.13
C SER A 128 2.28 -6.29 3.86
N THR A 129 3.08 -6.94 4.71
CA THR A 129 4.26 -6.36 5.37
C THR A 129 5.56 -6.93 4.80
N ALA A 130 5.50 -7.61 3.66
CA ALA A 130 6.69 -8.15 3.01
C ALA A 130 7.56 -7.02 2.46
N ASP A 131 8.87 -7.21 2.57
CA ASP A 131 9.87 -6.32 1.98
C ASP A 131 9.59 -6.10 0.48
N PHE A 132 9.85 -4.88 0.02
CA PHE A 132 9.72 -4.49 -1.38
C PHE A 132 11.10 -4.14 -1.93
N ASN A 133 11.51 -4.84 -2.98
CA ASN A 133 12.85 -4.68 -3.59
C ASN A 133 14.00 -4.75 -2.57
N GLY A 134 13.84 -5.57 -1.52
CA GLY A 134 14.83 -5.74 -0.45
C GLY A 134 14.78 -4.68 0.66
N PHE A 135 13.77 -3.82 0.69
CA PHE A 135 13.59 -2.80 1.74
C PHE A 135 12.31 -3.05 2.56
N PRO A 136 12.30 -2.70 3.86
CA PRO A 136 11.12 -2.80 4.70
C PRO A 136 9.93 -2.02 4.11
N SER A 137 8.75 -2.65 4.09
CA SER A 137 7.58 -2.10 3.40
C SER A 137 6.26 -2.52 4.05
N SER A 138 5.22 -1.74 3.78
CA SER A 138 3.82 -2.04 4.09
C SER A 138 2.97 -1.73 2.87
N MET A 139 1.99 -2.59 2.57
CA MET A 139 1.04 -2.44 1.48
C MET A 139 -0.38 -2.71 1.98
N ILE A 140 -1.33 -1.95 1.46
CA ILE A 140 -2.75 -2.18 1.65
C ILE A 140 -3.52 -1.91 0.37
N GLN A 141 -4.49 -2.76 0.09
CA GLN A 141 -5.44 -2.63 -1.00
C GLN A 141 -6.84 -2.63 -0.42
N GLY A 142 -7.72 -1.80 -0.97
CA GLY A 142 -9.07 -1.69 -0.46
C GLY A 142 -9.96 -0.78 -1.29
N SER A 143 -11.09 -0.42 -0.70
CA SER A 143 -11.98 0.59 -1.25
C SER A 143 -12.52 1.52 -0.16
N TYR A 144 -12.84 2.75 -0.51
CA TYR A 144 -13.38 3.76 0.42
C TYR A 144 -14.26 4.78 -0.30
N ASP A 145 -15.01 5.56 0.47
CA ASP A 145 -15.88 6.60 -0.07
C ASP A 145 -15.19 7.97 -0.04
N LEU A 146 -15.21 8.68 -1.17
CA LEU A 146 -14.73 10.05 -1.28
C LEU A 146 -15.60 10.85 -2.25
N HIS A 147 -16.11 12.00 -1.79
CA HIS A 147 -16.94 12.90 -2.60
C HIS A 147 -18.11 12.21 -3.33
N GLY A 148 -18.81 11.31 -2.65
CA GLY A 148 -19.96 10.57 -3.20
C GLY A 148 -19.59 9.47 -4.20
N ARG A 149 -18.30 9.12 -4.33
CA ARG A 149 -17.82 8.01 -5.18
C ARG A 149 -17.13 6.95 -4.34
N ARG A 150 -17.32 5.69 -4.72
CA ARG A 150 -16.54 4.56 -4.21
C ARG A 150 -15.25 4.46 -5.01
N LEU A 151 -14.11 4.59 -4.34
CA LEU A 151 -12.78 4.47 -4.94
C LEU A 151 -12.17 3.12 -4.57
N HIS A 152 -11.40 2.56 -5.48
CA HIS A 152 -10.50 1.45 -5.21
C HIS A 152 -9.07 2.00 -5.10
N THR A 153 -8.31 1.49 -4.15
CA THR A 153 -6.94 1.95 -3.90
C THR A 153 -6.00 0.79 -3.65
N TRP A 154 -4.78 0.97 -4.13
CA TRP A 154 -3.60 0.21 -3.75
C TRP A 154 -2.57 1.20 -3.25
N ASN A 155 -2.07 1.01 -2.04
CA ASN A 155 -1.09 1.90 -1.43
C ASN A 155 0.09 1.06 -0.90
N ARG A 156 1.32 1.42 -1.28
CA ARG A 156 2.53 0.84 -0.73
C ARG A 156 3.47 1.92 -0.21
N ILE A 157 3.96 1.69 0.99
CA ILE A 157 4.99 2.45 1.68
C ILE A 157 6.26 1.61 1.74
N VAL A 158 7.40 2.20 1.42
CA VAL A 158 8.73 1.58 1.49
C VAL A 158 9.66 2.50 2.25
N PHE A 159 10.49 1.95 3.14
CA PHE A 159 11.55 2.67 3.84
C PHE A 159 12.94 2.28 3.31
N PRO A 160 13.34 2.76 2.12
CA PRO A 160 14.65 2.42 1.59
C PRO A 160 15.77 3.20 2.26
N THR A 161 16.95 2.58 2.25
CA THR A 161 18.21 3.23 2.63
C THR A 161 19.07 3.38 1.38
N GLY A 162 19.49 4.62 1.10
CA GLY A 162 20.35 4.96 -0.03
C GLY A 162 21.74 4.32 0.07
N ALA A 163 22.43 4.28 -1.07
CA ALA A 163 23.78 3.76 -1.15
C ALA A 163 24.79 4.49 -0.24
N PRO A 164 25.92 3.86 0.13
CA PRO A 164 27.02 4.52 0.84
C PRO A 164 27.55 5.77 0.10
N PRO A 165 28.16 6.73 0.80
CA PRO A 165 28.55 6.68 2.22
C PRO A 165 27.48 7.19 3.19
N ALA A 166 26.53 8.01 2.74
CA ALA A 166 25.57 8.68 3.63
C ALA A 166 24.52 7.74 4.23
N LYS A 167 24.16 6.67 3.52
CA LYS A 167 23.09 5.72 3.93
C LYS A 167 21.81 6.45 4.31
N GLN A 168 21.43 7.44 3.49
CA GLN A 168 20.27 8.29 3.75
C GLN A 168 18.99 7.44 3.77
N ARG A 169 18.15 7.62 4.78
CA ARG A 169 16.84 6.95 4.86
C ARG A 169 15.78 7.78 4.14
N TYR A 170 14.89 7.11 3.43
CA TYR A 170 13.78 7.75 2.75
C TYR A 170 12.45 7.08 3.12
N LEU A 171 11.35 7.78 2.86
CA LEU A 171 10.01 7.23 2.77
C LEU A 171 9.58 7.34 1.31
N VAL A 172 9.31 6.22 0.67
CA VAL A 172 8.72 6.17 -0.67
C VAL A 172 7.29 5.68 -0.55
N GLN A 173 6.35 6.41 -1.15
CA GLN A 173 4.94 6.04 -1.17
C GLN A 173 4.42 6.02 -2.60
N LEU A 174 3.84 4.90 -3.00
CA LEU A 174 3.07 4.78 -4.24
C LEU A 174 1.61 4.53 -3.89
N THR A 175 0.73 5.43 -4.33
CA THR A 175 -0.72 5.28 -4.19
C THR A 175 -1.36 5.29 -5.57
N ILE A 176 -2.06 4.20 -5.90
CA ILE A 176 -2.82 4.05 -7.14
C ILE A 176 -4.30 4.06 -6.78
N THR A 177 -5.09 4.86 -7.48
CA THR A 177 -6.52 5.02 -7.21
C THR A 177 -7.34 4.95 -8.49
N SER A 178 -8.46 4.23 -8.45
CA SER A 178 -9.44 4.16 -9.54
C SER A 178 -10.86 4.25 -8.99
N LEU A 179 -11.84 4.39 -9.87
CA LEU A 179 -13.24 4.18 -9.48
C LEU A 179 -13.45 2.68 -9.20
N ALA A 180 -14.11 2.34 -8.09
CA ALA A 180 -14.27 0.93 -7.70
C ALA A 180 -15.08 0.12 -8.73
N ASN A 181 -16.08 0.75 -9.38
CA ASN A 181 -16.85 0.13 -10.45
C ASN A 181 -16.08 0.00 -11.77
N GLU A 182 -14.90 0.60 -11.90
CA GLU A 182 -14.00 0.48 -13.04
C GLU A 182 -12.70 -0.28 -12.70
N ALA A 183 -12.57 -0.86 -11.51
CA ALA A 183 -11.35 -1.52 -11.07
C ALA A 183 -10.88 -2.61 -12.06
N VAL A 184 -11.81 -3.44 -12.57
CA VAL A 184 -11.52 -4.48 -13.57
C VAL A 184 -11.11 -3.89 -14.92
N LYS A 185 -11.76 -2.80 -15.34
CA LYS A 185 -11.48 -2.13 -16.62
C LYS A 185 -10.04 -1.61 -16.70
N HIS A 186 -9.50 -1.15 -15.59
CA HIS A 186 -8.14 -0.59 -15.51
C HIS A 186 -7.11 -1.55 -14.89
N ALA A 187 -7.51 -2.79 -14.57
CA ALA A 187 -6.68 -3.74 -13.84
C ALA A 187 -5.32 -3.99 -14.51
N SER A 188 -5.30 -4.26 -15.82
CA SER A 188 -4.06 -4.54 -16.55
C SER A 188 -3.04 -3.39 -16.50
N ASP A 189 -3.51 -2.13 -16.58
CA ASP A 189 -2.61 -0.98 -16.52
C ASP A 189 -2.09 -0.76 -15.10
N ILE A 190 -2.97 -0.92 -14.10
CA ILE A 190 -2.62 -0.79 -12.69
C ILE A 190 -1.61 -1.87 -12.29
N GLU A 191 -1.83 -3.11 -12.71
CA GLU A 191 -0.90 -4.22 -12.51
C GLU A 191 0.46 -3.96 -13.18
N ALA A 192 0.47 -3.37 -14.38
CA ALA A 192 1.72 -2.97 -15.03
C ALA A 192 2.48 -1.90 -14.23
N ILE A 193 1.78 -0.92 -13.65
CA ILE A 193 2.40 0.08 -12.76
C ILE A 193 2.95 -0.56 -11.50
N ILE A 194 2.19 -1.45 -10.85
CA ILE A 194 2.63 -2.16 -9.64
C ILE A 194 3.86 -3.03 -9.94
N ALA A 195 3.82 -3.82 -11.01
CA ALA A 195 4.90 -4.72 -11.39
C ALA A 195 6.17 -3.98 -11.84
N GLY A 196 6.03 -2.79 -12.43
CA GLY A 196 7.15 -1.95 -12.84
C GLY A 196 7.60 -0.95 -11.77
N PHE A 197 6.97 -0.92 -10.59
CA PHE A 197 7.40 -0.03 -9.51
C PHE A 197 8.78 -0.47 -9.01
N VAL A 198 9.75 0.43 -9.06
CA VAL A 198 11.13 0.16 -8.66
C VAL A 198 11.51 1.05 -7.50
N VAL A 199 12.10 0.44 -6.47
CA VAL A 199 12.91 1.10 -5.44
C VAL A 199 14.21 0.33 -5.31
N ALA A 200 15.36 0.92 -5.63
CA ALA A 200 16.64 0.23 -5.61
C ALA A 200 17.78 1.17 -5.19
N ALA A 201 18.79 0.66 -4.48
CA ALA A 201 20.03 1.40 -4.26
C ALA A 201 20.83 1.52 -5.58
N LYS A 202 21.53 2.64 -5.74
CA LYS A 202 22.44 2.90 -6.88
C LYS A 202 23.85 2.43 -6.61
#